data_AF-A0A2H0N345-F1
#
_entry.id   AF-A0A2H0N345-F1
#
_cell.length_a   1.000
_cell.length_b   1.000
_cell.length_c   1.000
_cell.angle_alpha   90.00
_cell.angle_beta   90.00
_cell.angle_gamma   90.00
#
_symmetry.space_group_name_H-M   'P 1'
#
loop_
_entity.id
_entity.type
_entity.pdbx_description
1 polymer ?
#
loop_
_entity_poly.entity_id
_entity_poly.type
_entity_poly.pdbx_seq_one_letter_code
_entity_poly.pdbx_strand_id
1 'polypeptide(L)'
;MVNMEGKTVEVANTDAEGRLILSDALSYAKKYKPKEVIDFATLTGACMVALGNERSGLFSREDPMVEKLMGASDTVGEQLWRLPLGEEYTEANKSDIADIRNLGSVGGGRGYGGASTAAAFLEFFTTDIASGKPAYPWAHIDLSCSYYGGKGKPWIRGGANGFGIETMVAYLS
;
A
#
# COMPACT_ATOMS: atom_id res chain seq x y z
N MET A 1 1.99 -14.78 -13.66
CA MET A 1 1.52 -15.40 -12.39
C MET A 1 0.01 -15.46 -12.44
N VAL A 2 -0.60 -16.47 -11.80
CA VAL A 2 -2.05 -16.49 -11.54
C VAL A 2 -2.22 -16.38 -10.04
N ASN A 3 -3.00 -15.41 -9.57
CA ASN A 3 -3.29 -15.24 -8.15
C ASN A 3 -4.33 -16.28 -7.69
N MET A 4 -4.61 -16.34 -6.39
CA MET A 4 -5.55 -17.31 -5.80
C MET A 4 -7.02 -17.17 -6.25
N GLU A 5 -7.41 -16.05 -6.85
CA GLU A 5 -8.74 -15.85 -7.43
C GLU A 5 -8.79 -16.12 -8.94
N GLY A 6 -7.67 -16.55 -9.54
CA GLY A 6 -7.57 -16.80 -10.96
C GLY A 6 -7.22 -15.58 -11.82
N LYS A 7 -6.98 -14.41 -11.21
CA LYS A 7 -6.52 -13.21 -11.93
C LYS A 7 -5.07 -13.39 -12.40
N THR A 8 -4.79 -12.95 -13.61
CA THR A 8 -3.47 -13.06 -14.24
C THR A 8 -2.65 -11.80 -14.03
N VAL A 9 -1.37 -11.98 -13.69
CA VAL A 9 -0.41 -10.90 -13.48
C VAL A 9 0.79 -11.08 -14.40
N GLU A 10 1.07 -10.07 -15.22
CA GLU A 10 2.34 -9.93 -15.94
C GLU A 10 3.42 -9.48 -14.95
N VAL A 11 4.47 -10.30 -14.81
CA VAL A 11 5.61 -10.01 -13.94
C VAL A 11 6.69 -9.33 -14.79
N ALA A 12 6.64 -8.01 -14.85
CA ALA A 12 7.59 -7.19 -15.61
C ALA A 12 8.89 -6.92 -14.84
N ASN A 13 8.84 -6.96 -13.50
CA ASN A 13 10.03 -6.86 -12.64
C ASN A 13 9.88 -7.80 -11.44
N THR A 14 10.86 -8.68 -11.22
CA THR A 14 10.85 -9.64 -10.11
C THR A 14 11.19 -9.01 -8.77
N ASP A 15 11.81 -7.82 -8.73
CA ASP A 15 12.07 -7.02 -7.52
C ASP A 15 10.82 -6.24 -7.05
N ALA A 16 9.70 -6.41 -7.77
CA ALA A 16 8.39 -5.96 -7.35
C ALA A 16 7.55 -7.17 -6.89
N GLU A 17 8.13 -8.02 -6.04
CA GLU A 17 7.55 -9.27 -5.53
C GLU A 17 6.64 -9.06 -4.33
N GLY A 18 6.91 -8.07 -3.47
CA GLY A 18 6.09 -7.83 -2.27
C GLY A 18 4.61 -7.64 -2.57
N ARG A 19 4.29 -6.96 -3.68
CA ARG A 19 2.91 -6.78 -4.12
C ARG A 19 2.28 -8.06 -4.66
N LEU A 20 3.07 -9.00 -5.19
CA LEU A 20 2.57 -10.28 -5.68
C LEU A 20 2.08 -11.14 -4.52
N ILE A 21 2.83 -11.24 -3.43
CA ILE A 21 2.38 -12.00 -2.25
C ILE A 21 1.17 -11.33 -1.57
N LEU A 22 1.15 -10.00 -1.52
CA LEU A 22 0.01 -9.25 -0.98
C LEU A 22 -1.25 -9.38 -1.84
N SER A 23 -1.11 -9.56 -3.16
CA SER A 23 -2.26 -9.80 -4.04
C SER A 23 -3.06 -11.02 -3.62
N ASP A 24 -2.38 -12.10 -3.21
CA ASP A 24 -3.02 -13.29 -2.67
C ASP A 24 -3.57 -13.02 -1.26
N ALA A 25 -2.82 -12.35 -0.38
CA ALA A 25 -3.29 -12.05 0.98
C ALA A 25 -4.59 -11.20 1.00
N LEU A 26 -4.65 -10.15 0.17
CA LEU A 26 -5.83 -9.28 0.04
C LEU A 26 -7.01 -10.05 -0.56
N SER A 27 -6.76 -10.84 -1.60
CA SER A 27 -7.78 -11.72 -2.17
C SER A 27 -8.32 -12.72 -1.14
N TYR A 28 -7.43 -13.29 -0.32
CA TYR A 28 -7.78 -14.21 0.76
C TYR A 28 -8.63 -13.53 1.85
N ALA A 29 -8.35 -12.27 2.16
CA ALA A 29 -9.07 -11.52 3.18
C ALA A 29 -10.59 -11.44 2.90
N LYS A 30 -11.00 -11.42 1.62
CA LYS A 30 -12.41 -11.34 1.20
C LYS A 30 -13.29 -12.41 1.82
N LYS A 31 -12.77 -13.63 2.02
CA LYS A 31 -13.55 -14.75 2.59
C LYS A 31 -14.05 -14.46 4.01
N TYR A 32 -13.40 -13.55 4.73
CA TYR A 32 -13.79 -13.16 6.09
C TYR A 32 -14.87 -12.08 6.11
N LYS A 33 -15.22 -11.48 4.96
CA LYS A 33 -16.14 -10.33 4.86
C LYS A 33 -15.81 -9.25 5.91
N PRO A 34 -14.55 -8.78 5.94
CA PRO A 34 -14.08 -7.88 6.99
C PRO A 34 -14.80 -6.54 6.92
N LYS A 35 -14.94 -5.88 8.07
CA LYS A 35 -15.45 -4.50 8.12
C LYS A 35 -14.50 -3.52 7.43
N GLU A 36 -13.20 -3.72 7.62
CA GLU A 36 -12.11 -2.92 7.08
C GLU A 36 -10.86 -3.80 6.94
N VAL A 37 -10.00 -3.50 5.97
CA VAL A 37 -8.69 -4.17 5.80
C VAL A 37 -7.60 -3.11 5.73
N ILE A 38 -6.59 -3.25 6.58
CA ILE A 38 -5.39 -2.41 6.58
C ILE A 38 -4.20 -3.32 6.34
N ASP A 39 -3.42 -3.05 5.30
CA ASP A 39 -2.16 -3.76 5.06
C ASP A 39 -0.96 -2.81 5.18
N PHE A 40 0.18 -3.40 5.56
CA PHE A 40 1.44 -2.71 5.78
C PHE A 40 2.53 -3.43 4.99
N ALA A 41 3.35 -2.66 4.28
CA ALA A 41 4.53 -3.22 3.64
C ALA A 41 5.63 -2.19 3.45
N THR A 42 6.88 -2.62 3.54
CA THR A 42 8.05 -1.87 3.06
C THR A 42 8.11 -2.02 1.54
N LEU A 43 7.13 -1.46 0.83
CA LEU A 43 6.77 -1.91 -0.50
C LEU A 43 7.57 -1.21 -1.59
N THR A 44 7.86 0.08 -1.43
CA THR A 44 8.52 0.84 -2.49
C THR A 44 9.61 1.78 -1.98
N GLY A 45 10.73 1.82 -2.70
CA GLY A 45 11.69 2.92 -2.56
C GLY A 45 11.11 4.27 -3.01
N ALA A 46 10.08 4.27 -3.85
CA ALA A 46 9.43 5.49 -4.33
C ALA A 46 8.73 6.27 -3.21
N CYS A 47 8.10 5.59 -2.25
CA CYS A 47 7.49 6.24 -1.09
C CYS A 47 8.57 6.92 -0.22
N MET A 48 9.71 6.26 -0.04
CA MET A 48 10.87 6.83 0.68
C MET A 48 11.47 8.03 -0.05
N VAL A 49 11.54 8.01 -1.39
CA VAL A 49 11.97 9.18 -2.18
C VAL A 49 11.00 10.36 -1.99
N ALA A 50 9.69 10.10 -1.89
CA ALA A 50 8.68 11.15 -1.76
C ALA A 50 8.61 11.76 -0.35
N LEU A 51 8.68 10.92 0.69
CA LEU A 51 8.40 11.33 2.08
C LEU A 51 9.62 11.26 3.01
N GLY A 52 10.75 10.75 2.52
CA GLY A 52 11.90 10.42 3.35
C GLY A 52 11.58 9.34 4.39
N ASN A 53 12.31 9.35 5.51
CA ASN A 53 12.06 8.47 6.65
C ASN A 53 11.26 9.18 7.76
N GLU A 54 10.57 10.26 7.41
CA GLU A 54 9.83 11.08 8.37
C GLU A 54 8.37 10.65 8.48
N ARG A 55 7.76 10.20 7.37
CA ARG A 55 6.36 9.76 7.32
C ARG A 55 6.23 8.48 6.51
N SER A 56 5.23 7.66 6.82
CA SER A 56 4.80 6.55 5.94
C SER A 56 3.65 6.97 5.04
N GLY A 57 3.61 6.41 3.83
CA GLY A 57 2.59 6.74 2.84
C GLY A 57 1.30 5.99 3.12
N LEU A 58 0.17 6.71 3.19
CA LEU A 58 -1.16 6.14 3.35
C LEU A 58 -1.93 6.26 2.03
N PHE A 59 -2.49 5.15 1.57
CA PHE A 59 -3.31 5.07 0.35
C PHE A 59 -4.66 4.46 0.69
N SER A 60 -5.74 5.14 0.28
CA SER A 60 -7.11 4.62 0.35
C SER A 60 -8.05 5.52 -0.46
N ARG A 61 -9.12 4.92 -0.99
CA ARG A 61 -10.27 5.64 -1.56
C ARG A 61 -11.34 5.99 -0.52
N GLU A 62 -11.21 5.49 0.70
CA GLU A 62 -12.19 5.66 1.77
C GLU A 62 -11.81 6.83 2.67
N ASP A 63 -12.28 8.04 2.35
CA ASP A 63 -11.97 9.27 3.09
C ASP A 63 -12.17 9.15 4.62
N PRO A 64 -13.28 8.57 5.13
CA PRO A 64 -13.47 8.42 6.57
C PRO A 64 -12.41 7.53 7.23
N MET A 65 -11.95 6.49 6.52
CA MET A 65 -10.90 5.59 7.00
C MET A 65 -9.55 6.30 7.05
N VAL A 66 -9.26 7.13 6.05
CA VAL A 66 -8.06 7.97 6.00
C VAL A 66 -8.03 8.94 7.17
N GLU A 67 -9.12 9.67 7.41
CA GLU A 67 -9.22 10.65 8.49
C GLU A 67 -9.00 9.99 9.85
N LYS A 68 -9.63 8.83 10.08
CA LYS A 68 -9.48 8.07 11.32
C LYS A 68 -8.06 7.55 11.51
N LEU A 69 -7.43 7.01 10.47
CA LEU A 69 -6.04 6.54 10.52
C LEU A 69 -5.06 7.67 10.78
N MET A 70 -5.20 8.79 10.06
CA MET A 70 -4.36 9.96 10.26
C MET A 70 -4.51 10.51 11.68
N GLY A 71 -5.74 10.65 12.17
CA GLY A 71 -6.00 11.10 13.54
C GLY A 71 -5.35 10.18 14.59
N ALA A 72 -5.53 8.86 14.47
CA ALA A 72 -4.87 7.91 15.36
C ALA A 72 -3.35 8.05 15.33
N SER A 73 -2.78 8.15 14.13
CA SER A 73 -1.33 8.25 13.91
C SER A 73 -0.74 9.53 14.51
N ASP A 74 -1.48 10.64 14.45
CA ASP A 74 -1.08 11.92 15.03
C ASP A 74 -1.07 11.87 16.57
N THR A 75 -1.99 11.11 17.20
CA THR A 75 -2.03 11.00 18.67
C THR A 75 -0.83 10.25 19.28
N VAL A 76 -0.22 9.36 18.52
CA VAL A 76 0.91 8.53 18.97
C VAL A 76 2.26 8.98 18.40
N GLY A 77 2.25 9.94 17.46
CA GLY A 77 3.46 10.47 16.83
C GLY A 77 4.03 9.61 15.70
N GLU A 78 3.30 8.58 15.25
CA GLU A 78 3.64 7.76 14.10
C GLU A 78 3.11 8.39 12.81
N GLN A 79 3.78 9.42 12.32
CA GLN A 79 3.23 10.28 11.27
C GLN A 79 2.94 9.55 9.95
N LEU A 80 1.67 9.55 9.55
CA LEU A 80 1.23 9.17 8.20
C LEU A 80 1.16 10.40 7.28
N TRP A 81 1.16 10.15 5.98
CA TRP A 81 0.83 11.14 4.95
C TRP A 81 0.00 10.50 3.85
N ARG A 82 -1.16 11.08 3.53
CA ARG A 82 -1.99 10.57 2.44
C ARG A 82 -1.32 10.87 1.09
N LEU A 83 -1.07 9.82 0.31
CA LEU A 83 -0.57 9.91 -1.07
C LEU A 83 -1.72 9.64 -2.07
N PRO A 84 -1.62 10.14 -3.32
CA PRO A 84 -2.72 10.05 -4.27
C PRO A 84 -2.92 8.62 -4.81
N LEU A 85 -4.20 8.26 -5.02
CA LEU A 85 -4.66 6.99 -5.61
C LEU A 85 -5.76 7.25 -6.66
N GLY A 86 -5.45 8.12 -7.61
CA GLY A 86 -6.30 8.41 -8.78
C GLY A 86 -6.34 7.30 -9.83
N GLU A 87 -7.21 7.47 -10.83
CA GLU A 87 -7.40 6.52 -11.93
C GLU A 87 -6.13 6.39 -12.80
N GLU A 88 -5.34 7.45 -12.92
CA GLU A 88 -4.10 7.48 -13.69
C GLU A 88 -3.08 6.42 -13.23
N TYR A 89 -3.11 6.06 -11.95
CA TYR A 89 -2.24 5.01 -11.42
C TYR A 89 -2.79 3.61 -11.70
N THR A 90 -4.12 3.45 -11.73
CA THR A 90 -4.76 2.18 -12.12
C THR A 90 -4.49 1.89 -13.59
N GLU A 91 -4.65 2.90 -14.44
CA GLU A 91 -4.38 2.81 -15.88
C GLU A 91 -2.93 2.47 -16.18
N ALA A 92 -2.00 3.00 -15.39
CA ALA A 92 -0.56 2.71 -15.52
C ALA A 92 -0.21 1.24 -15.28
N ASN A 93 -1.10 0.45 -14.67
CA ASN A 93 -0.91 -0.98 -14.40
C ASN A 93 -1.59 -1.91 -15.43
N LYS A 94 -2.14 -1.40 -16.53
CA LYS A 94 -2.70 -2.23 -17.60
C LYS A 94 -1.63 -3.09 -18.28
N SER A 95 -1.98 -4.32 -18.62
CA SER A 95 -1.12 -5.28 -19.33
C SER A 95 -1.76 -5.70 -20.65
N ASP A 96 -0.93 -6.00 -21.64
CA ASP A 96 -1.37 -6.50 -22.96
C ASP A 96 -1.56 -8.03 -22.97
N ILE A 97 -1.01 -8.73 -21.97
CA ILE A 97 -0.94 -10.20 -21.92
C ILE A 97 -1.54 -10.81 -20.64
N ALA A 98 -2.01 -9.97 -19.71
CA ALA A 98 -2.58 -10.37 -18.43
C ALA A 98 -3.63 -9.33 -17.98
N ASP A 99 -4.35 -9.61 -16.90
CA ASP A 99 -5.35 -8.67 -16.35
C ASP A 99 -4.68 -7.40 -15.77
N ILE A 100 -3.45 -7.53 -15.27
CA ILE A 100 -2.67 -6.44 -14.70
C ILE A 100 -1.16 -6.73 -14.80
N ARG A 101 -0.32 -5.68 -14.87
CA ARG A 101 1.15 -5.79 -14.75
C ARG A 101 1.64 -5.30 -13.40
N ASN A 102 2.64 -5.97 -12.85
CA ASN A 102 3.17 -5.66 -11.52
C ASN A 102 4.05 -4.40 -11.46
N LEU A 103 4.34 -3.76 -12.59
CA LEU A 103 5.15 -2.54 -12.65
C LEU A 103 4.47 -1.50 -13.54
N GLY A 104 3.82 -0.51 -12.94
CA GLY A 104 3.23 0.63 -13.64
C GLY A 104 4.11 1.87 -13.61
N SER A 105 3.85 2.80 -14.53
CA SER A 105 4.52 4.10 -14.57
C SER A 105 3.64 5.19 -15.17
N VAL A 106 3.59 6.36 -14.53
CA VAL A 106 2.77 7.51 -15.00
C VAL A 106 3.64 8.54 -15.71
N GLY A 107 3.11 9.22 -16.73
CA GLY A 107 3.79 10.38 -17.33
C GLY A 107 5.00 10.07 -18.21
N GLY A 108 5.08 8.86 -18.78
CA GLY A 108 6.06 8.50 -19.83
C GLY A 108 7.51 8.26 -19.37
N GLY A 109 7.87 8.62 -18.14
CA GLY A 109 9.13 8.20 -17.51
C GLY A 109 9.05 6.78 -16.96
N ARG A 110 10.18 6.11 -16.73
CA ARG A 110 10.22 4.78 -16.07
C ARG A 110 10.22 4.95 -14.55
N GLY A 111 9.27 4.31 -13.86
CA GLY A 111 9.19 4.28 -12.39
C GLY A 111 8.55 5.52 -11.74
N TYR A 112 7.95 6.41 -12.54
CA TYR A 112 7.28 7.60 -12.03
C TYR A 112 5.95 7.24 -11.38
N GLY A 113 5.68 7.83 -10.21
CA GLY A 113 4.51 7.50 -9.39
C GLY A 113 4.57 6.11 -8.76
N GLY A 114 5.76 5.52 -8.59
CA GLY A 114 5.94 4.12 -8.21
C GLY A 114 5.21 3.68 -6.93
N ALA A 115 5.04 4.57 -5.94
CA ALA A 115 4.28 4.27 -4.73
C ALA A 115 2.77 4.18 -5.01
N SER A 116 2.23 5.17 -5.73
CA SER A 116 0.82 5.19 -6.14
C SER A 116 0.46 4.07 -7.13
N THR A 117 1.34 3.72 -8.08
CA THR A 117 1.10 2.57 -8.98
C THR A 117 1.24 1.23 -8.26
N ALA A 118 2.05 1.14 -7.20
CA ALA A 118 2.08 -0.04 -6.34
C ALA A 118 0.79 -0.19 -5.53
N ALA A 119 0.30 0.90 -4.94
CA ALA A 119 -0.97 0.91 -4.23
C ALA A 119 -2.15 0.59 -5.17
N ALA A 120 -2.19 1.17 -6.38
CA ALA A 120 -3.22 0.85 -7.37
C ALA A 120 -3.19 -0.62 -7.81
N PHE A 121 -1.98 -1.22 -7.91
CA PHE A 121 -1.85 -2.66 -8.12
C PHE A 121 -2.49 -3.46 -7.00
N LEU A 122 -2.26 -3.11 -5.73
CA LEU A 122 -2.87 -3.81 -4.58
C LEU A 122 -4.38 -3.65 -4.55
N GLU A 123 -4.87 -2.44 -4.82
CA GLU A 123 -6.29 -2.11 -4.84
C GLU A 123 -7.08 -3.01 -5.79
N PHE A 124 -6.52 -3.34 -6.95
CA PHE A 124 -7.12 -4.24 -7.92
C PHE A 124 -7.52 -5.61 -7.32
N PHE A 125 -6.81 -6.07 -6.29
CA PHE A 125 -7.09 -7.32 -5.59
C PHE A 125 -8.05 -7.18 -4.42
N THR A 126 -8.47 -5.96 -4.07
CA THR A 126 -9.50 -5.68 -3.05
C THR A 126 -10.91 -5.62 -3.64
N THR A 127 -11.02 -5.58 -4.97
CA THR A 127 -12.29 -5.56 -5.70
C THR A 127 -12.87 -6.97 -5.87
N ASP A 128 -14.18 -7.11 -5.67
CA ASP A 128 -14.93 -8.33 -5.97
C ASP A 128 -15.08 -8.56 -7.48
N ILE A 129 -14.78 -9.77 -7.94
CA ILE A 129 -14.74 -10.11 -9.37
C ILE A 129 -16.13 -10.08 -10.00
N ALA A 130 -17.16 -10.53 -9.28
CA ALA A 130 -18.51 -10.66 -9.83
C ALA A 130 -19.23 -9.31 -9.95
N SER A 131 -19.03 -8.44 -8.96
CA SER A 131 -19.72 -7.14 -8.87
C SER A 131 -18.90 -5.97 -9.40
N GLY A 132 -17.57 -6.11 -9.52
CA GLY A 132 -16.67 -5.02 -9.87
C GLY A 132 -16.59 -3.91 -8.82
N LYS A 133 -17.11 -4.15 -7.61
CA LYS A 133 -17.11 -3.19 -6.49
C LYS A 133 -16.05 -3.55 -5.45
N PRO A 134 -15.59 -2.60 -4.63
CA PRO A 134 -14.73 -2.91 -3.47
C PRO A 134 -15.37 -4.00 -2.60
N ALA A 135 -14.61 -5.05 -2.28
CA ALA A 135 -15.12 -6.14 -1.44
C ALA A 135 -15.18 -5.75 0.05
N TYR A 136 -14.37 -4.76 0.45
CA TYR A 136 -14.30 -4.17 1.77
C TYR A 136 -13.63 -2.79 1.70
N PRO A 137 -13.86 -1.89 2.67
CA PRO A 137 -13.03 -0.70 2.88
C PRO A 137 -11.57 -1.08 3.09
N TRP A 138 -10.65 -0.43 2.39
CA TRP A 138 -9.25 -0.81 2.36
C TRP A 138 -8.32 0.39 2.50
N ALA A 139 -7.24 0.22 3.26
CA ALA A 139 -6.10 1.13 3.29
C ALA A 139 -4.78 0.38 3.22
N HIS A 140 -3.82 0.96 2.48
CA HIS A 140 -2.45 0.49 2.41
C HIS A 140 -1.50 1.51 3.03
N ILE A 141 -0.57 1.04 3.85
CA ILE A 141 0.48 1.84 4.46
C ILE A 141 1.85 1.38 3.93
N ASP A 142 2.47 2.20 3.09
CA ASP A 142 3.84 1.98 2.58
C ASP A 142 4.87 2.53 3.58
N LEU A 143 5.56 1.61 4.25
CA LEU A 143 6.34 1.81 5.46
C LEU A 143 7.72 2.45 5.22
N SER A 144 7.74 3.71 4.78
CA SER A 144 8.99 4.46 4.52
C SER A 144 9.78 4.81 5.78
N CYS A 145 9.10 5.01 6.93
CA CYS A 145 9.75 5.38 8.18
C CYS A 145 9.99 4.21 9.15
N SER A 146 9.81 2.95 8.71
CA SER A 146 9.94 1.75 9.57
C SER A 146 11.38 1.38 9.97
N TYR A 147 12.37 2.06 9.38
CA TYR A 147 13.79 1.82 9.63
C TYR A 147 14.58 3.13 9.70
N TYR A 148 15.40 3.28 10.74
CA TYR A 148 16.37 4.37 10.86
C TYR A 148 17.80 3.86 10.76
N GLY A 149 18.56 4.37 9.79
CA GLY A 149 20.00 4.08 9.68
C GLY A 149 20.84 4.75 10.78
N GLY A 150 22.07 4.26 10.97
CA GLY A 150 23.05 4.87 11.85
C GLY A 150 22.63 4.89 13.32
N LYS A 151 22.66 6.06 13.96
CA LYS A 151 22.35 6.22 15.40
C LYS A 151 20.85 6.28 15.70
N GLY A 152 19.97 6.41 14.70
CA GLY A 152 18.55 6.65 14.90
C GLY A 152 18.21 8.13 15.13
N LYS A 153 17.10 8.39 15.84
CA LYS A 153 16.65 9.73 16.24
C LYS A 153 16.85 9.93 17.76
N PRO A 154 16.72 11.16 18.31
CA PRO A 154 16.91 11.39 19.75
C PRO A 154 16.04 10.52 20.67
N TRP A 155 14.87 10.07 20.20
CA TRP A 155 13.91 9.27 20.95
C TRP A 155 13.88 7.78 20.55
N ILE A 156 14.63 7.36 19.52
CA ILE A 156 14.63 5.97 19.07
C ILE A 156 15.97 5.56 18.46
N ARG A 157 16.43 4.36 18.82
CA ARG A 157 17.71 3.83 18.33
C ARG A 157 17.63 3.53 16.82
N GLY A 158 18.80 3.48 16.18
CA GLY A 158 18.91 2.97 14.82
C GLY A 158 18.47 1.50 14.73
N GLY A 159 17.90 1.13 13.58
CA GLY A 159 17.30 -0.17 13.34
C GLY A 159 15.82 -0.07 12.98
N ALA A 160 15.16 -1.23 12.95
CA ALA A 160 13.71 -1.33 12.82
C ALA A 160 13.03 -0.78 14.09
N ASN A 161 11.97 0.00 13.91
CA ASN A 161 11.32 0.73 15.00
C ASN A 161 9.90 0.25 15.34
N GLY A 162 9.33 -0.68 14.56
CA GLY A 162 7.97 -1.16 14.80
C GLY A 162 6.87 -0.16 14.43
N PHE A 163 7.16 0.82 13.55
CA PHE A 163 6.20 1.81 13.10
C PHE A 163 4.87 1.17 12.66
N GLY A 164 3.76 1.74 13.12
CA GLY A 164 2.40 1.35 12.83
C GLY A 164 1.73 0.59 13.98
N ILE A 165 2.50 0.03 14.92
CA ILE A 165 1.94 -0.72 16.05
C ILE A 165 1.13 0.21 16.96
N GLU A 166 1.67 1.36 17.35
CA GLU A 166 0.96 2.30 18.23
C GLU A 166 -0.25 2.92 17.53
N THR A 167 -0.13 3.23 16.23
CA THR A 167 -1.24 3.72 15.40
C THR A 167 -2.39 2.71 15.38
N MET A 168 -2.09 1.42 15.22
CA MET A 168 -3.13 0.38 15.22
C MET A 168 -3.80 0.22 16.58
N VAL A 169 -3.04 0.32 17.68
CA VAL A 169 -3.62 0.31 19.04
C VAL A 169 -4.57 1.50 19.23
N ALA A 170 -4.16 2.69 18.83
CA ALA A 170 -4.99 3.89 18.91
C ALA A 170 -6.22 3.83 17.97
N TYR A 171 -6.07 3.28 16.76
CA TYR A 171 -7.15 3.16 15.77
C TYR A 171 -8.27 2.20 16.19
N LEU A 172 -7.91 1.14 16.92
CA LEU A 172 -8.82 0.09 17.38
C LEU A 172 -9.47 0.36 18.74
N SER A 173 -9.00 1.38 19.46
CA SER A 173 -9.54 1.82 20.76
C SER A 173 -10.84 2.61 20.59
#